data_AF-Q389U6-F1
#
_entry.id   AF-Q389U6-F1
#
_cell.length_a   1.000
_cell.length_b   1.000
_cell.length_c   1.000
_cell.angle_alpha   90.00
_cell.angle_beta   90.00
_cell.angle_gamma   90.00
#
_symmetry.space_group_name_H-M   'P 1'
#
loop_
_entity.id
_entity.type
_entity.pdbx_description
1 polymer ?
#
loop_
_entity_poly.entity_id
_entity_poly.type
_entity_poly.pdbx_seq_one_letter_code
_entity_poly.pdbx_strand_id
1 'polypeptide(L)'
;MLRSCRTRLRIAYVTDVEGDFSYFARYAERSRVVSWNQGVLSFRDATSHFVYGGDAFDRGDDISFAEALLAFHDAYPSRVHLMLGNRDINKMVFGSPMMKVLGNGPFPPRAAQAFLFPDVMAKMSDRVNPLPYEQFLHQTSASPVTGKTTLIQWALTHKMGGARTFEHRREELRRLRGQTLSDDEVAQSFLNSALPGGVYYEYLRRGRIALILDGVLFVHGAVVNENVGVLPNEESSLECVSTPTHNVMIQQGTADEWVDTLNRFKNRQFEQWSAGGEGAALRRYAFPFPCVPYSVVVNSLTSSGSPRYLGLGGVEFLNRSGIHAVCGGHQPTGDTPCIVQQPGLLSISADNSYCSGGGTRGSSVVEVLFEDDGVVAISGLREDGTPYDFTATGSVVGRHLGAGWWVKVKSGDDRYEAQRTRDSYRTKEVLVLTSDEVEAHLRQSSDPPVDGDAPERWTKEELFPTSTAIKTRRTRSGRCV
;
A
#
# COMPACT_ATOMS: atom_id res chain seq x y z
N MET A 1 -8.01 29.33 27.95
CA MET A 1 -7.32 28.47 26.97
C MET A 1 -8.36 27.62 26.23
N LEU A 2 -8.82 28.05 25.06
CA LEU A 2 -9.65 27.18 24.21
C LEU A 2 -8.70 26.20 23.53
N ARG A 3 -8.47 25.01 24.13
CA ARG A 3 -8.00 23.86 23.35
C ARG A 3 -9.03 23.71 22.24
N SER A 4 -8.65 23.93 20.98
CA SER A 4 -9.54 23.62 19.87
C SER A 4 -9.76 22.11 19.89
N CYS A 5 -10.86 21.69 20.51
CA CYS A 5 -11.32 20.32 20.53
C CYS A 5 -11.81 20.03 19.10
N ARG A 6 -10.88 19.74 18.20
CA ARG A 6 -11.24 19.00 16.99
C ARG A 6 -11.40 17.57 17.46
N THR A 7 -12.64 17.11 17.49
CA THR A 7 -12.93 15.67 17.56
C THR A 7 -12.20 15.03 16.38
N ARG A 8 -11.21 14.20 16.67
CA ARG A 8 -10.53 13.43 15.63
C ARG A 8 -11.46 12.35 15.11
N LEU A 9 -11.16 11.82 13.94
CA LEU A 9 -11.90 10.71 13.36
C LEU A 9 -11.35 9.39 13.88
N ARG A 10 -12.25 8.45 14.18
CA ARG A 10 -11.87 7.06 14.40
C ARG A 10 -11.68 6.37 13.05
N ILE A 11 -10.49 5.86 12.74
CA ILE A 11 -10.15 5.31 11.42
C ILE A 11 -9.50 3.94 11.58
N ALA A 12 -10.14 2.88 11.08
CA ALA A 12 -9.50 1.57 10.94
C ALA A 12 -8.77 1.44 9.60
N TYR A 13 -7.61 0.81 9.62
CA TYR A 13 -6.77 0.55 8.45
C TYR A 13 -6.36 -0.92 8.35
N VAL A 14 -6.43 -1.46 7.14
CA VAL A 14 -5.93 -2.80 6.75
C VAL A 14 -5.48 -2.75 5.29
N THR A 15 -4.48 -3.53 4.91
CA THR A 15 -3.85 -3.48 3.59
C THR A 15 -3.41 -4.87 3.12
N ASP A 16 -3.06 -4.99 1.84
CA ASP A 16 -2.37 -6.14 1.26
C ASP A 16 -3.10 -7.49 1.46
N VAL A 17 -4.44 -7.47 1.59
CA VAL A 17 -5.24 -8.70 1.72
C VAL A 17 -5.07 -9.59 0.48
N GLU A 18 -4.91 -8.97 -0.69
CA GLU A 18 -4.72 -9.64 -1.98
C GLU A 18 -5.84 -10.65 -2.33
N GLY A 19 -7.05 -10.54 -1.78
CA GLY A 19 -8.14 -11.50 -2.02
C GLY A 19 -8.13 -12.74 -1.11
N ASP A 20 -7.24 -12.79 -0.11
CA ASP A 20 -7.30 -13.77 0.98
C ASP A 20 -8.50 -13.47 1.90
N PHE A 21 -9.68 -13.94 1.47
CA PHE A 21 -10.93 -13.74 2.18
C PHE A 21 -10.92 -14.36 3.59
N SER A 22 -10.17 -15.45 3.78
CA SER A 22 -10.01 -16.09 5.09
C SER A 22 -9.30 -15.17 6.08
N TYR A 23 -8.27 -14.45 5.62
CA TYR A 23 -7.59 -13.44 6.41
C TYR A 23 -8.51 -12.26 6.71
N PHE A 24 -9.23 -11.75 5.71
CA PHE A 24 -10.13 -10.63 5.90
C PHE A 24 -11.29 -10.94 6.86
N ALA A 25 -11.82 -12.16 6.83
CA ALA A 25 -12.84 -12.59 7.78
C ALA A 25 -12.31 -12.55 9.23
N ARG A 26 -11.10 -13.08 9.48
CA ARG A 26 -10.45 -13.00 10.81
C ARG A 26 -10.19 -11.55 11.24
N TYR A 27 -9.82 -10.68 10.29
CA TYR A 27 -9.72 -9.24 10.54
C TYR A 27 -11.06 -8.64 10.98
N ALA A 28 -12.13 -8.87 10.22
CA ALA A 28 -13.44 -8.28 10.51
C ALA A 28 -14.07 -8.81 11.82
N GLU A 29 -13.82 -10.07 12.18
CA GLU A 29 -14.23 -10.64 13.47
C GLU A 29 -13.62 -9.86 14.66
N ARG A 30 -12.36 -9.44 14.53
CA ARG A 30 -11.61 -8.74 15.59
C ARG A 30 -11.68 -7.22 15.50
N SER A 31 -11.98 -6.68 14.33
CA SER A 31 -11.99 -5.23 14.10
C SER A 31 -12.92 -4.53 15.07
N ARG A 32 -12.44 -3.42 15.63
CA ARG A 32 -13.25 -2.54 16.48
C ARG A 32 -14.20 -1.64 15.68
N VAL A 33 -14.01 -1.54 14.36
CA VAL A 33 -14.71 -0.59 13.49
C VAL A 33 -15.65 -1.28 12.50
N VAL A 34 -15.24 -2.40 11.92
CA VAL A 34 -16.05 -3.12 10.92
C VAL A 34 -16.52 -4.47 11.42
N SER A 35 -17.64 -4.94 10.89
CA SER A 35 -18.16 -6.29 11.11
C SER A 35 -18.50 -6.94 9.78
N TRP A 36 -18.35 -8.25 9.73
CA TRP A 36 -18.69 -9.07 8.56
C TRP A 36 -19.86 -10.00 8.92
N ASN A 37 -21.00 -9.84 8.25
CA ASN A 37 -22.16 -10.70 8.46
C ASN A 37 -22.79 -11.10 7.13
N GLN A 38 -22.97 -12.40 6.90
CA GLN A 38 -23.67 -12.95 5.72
C GLN A 38 -23.20 -12.36 4.38
N GLY A 39 -21.90 -12.14 4.20
CA GLY A 39 -21.37 -11.58 2.95
C GLY A 39 -21.33 -10.06 2.88
N VAL A 40 -21.79 -9.37 3.93
CA VAL A 40 -21.92 -7.91 3.96
C VAL A 40 -20.98 -7.32 5.01
N LEU A 41 -20.13 -6.40 4.57
CA LEU A 41 -19.28 -5.57 5.41
C LEU A 41 -20.07 -4.33 5.86
N SER A 42 -20.10 -4.05 7.15
CA SER A 42 -20.73 -2.85 7.69
C SER A 42 -19.94 -2.25 8.86
N PHE A 43 -20.23 -1.00 9.20
CA PHE A 43 -19.64 -0.37 10.38
C PHE A 43 -20.33 -0.81 11.66
N ARG A 44 -19.55 -0.96 12.73
CA ARG A 44 -20.06 -1.19 14.09
C ARG A 44 -20.65 0.06 14.74
N ASP A 45 -20.35 1.24 14.18
CA ASP A 45 -20.81 2.53 14.67
C ASP A 45 -21.15 3.52 13.54
N ALA A 46 -21.66 4.69 13.92
CA ALA A 46 -22.15 5.70 12.99
C ALA A 46 -21.09 6.69 12.49
N THR A 47 -19.87 6.67 13.02
CA THR A 47 -18.90 7.78 12.86
C THR A 47 -17.53 7.34 12.35
N SER A 48 -17.17 6.08 12.51
CA SER A 48 -15.86 5.57 12.14
C SER A 48 -15.67 5.52 10.63
N HIS A 49 -14.41 5.62 10.22
CA HIS A 49 -13.95 5.50 8.86
C HIS A 49 -13.16 4.19 8.70
N PHE A 50 -13.13 3.69 7.47
CA PHE A 50 -12.35 2.51 7.09
C PHE A 50 -11.51 2.86 5.87
N VAL A 51 -10.21 2.57 5.94
CA VAL A 51 -9.27 2.76 4.85
C VAL A 51 -8.68 1.40 4.47
N TYR A 52 -8.91 0.98 3.24
CA TYR A 52 -8.24 -0.19 2.68
C TYR A 52 -6.98 0.24 1.93
N GLY A 53 -5.82 -0.26 2.34
CA GLY A 53 -4.49 0.21 1.93
C GLY A 53 -3.99 -0.21 0.55
N GLY A 54 -4.79 -0.95 -0.24
CA GLY A 54 -4.43 -1.38 -1.60
C GLY A 54 -3.93 -2.82 -1.67
N ASP A 55 -3.62 -3.25 -2.89
CA ASP A 55 -3.30 -4.63 -3.24
C ASP A 55 -4.46 -5.58 -2.88
N ALA A 56 -5.61 -5.32 -3.50
CA ALA A 56 -6.85 -6.07 -3.31
C ALA A 56 -6.89 -7.41 -4.07
N PHE A 57 -6.05 -7.58 -5.08
CA PHE A 57 -6.13 -8.70 -6.03
C PHE A 57 -4.90 -9.64 -5.97
N ASP A 58 -5.02 -10.80 -6.65
CA ASP A 58 -4.00 -11.83 -6.96
C ASP A 58 -4.12 -13.16 -6.21
N ARG A 59 -4.72 -13.19 -5.02
CA ARG A 59 -4.90 -14.39 -4.20
C ARG A 59 -6.36 -14.72 -3.96
N GLY A 60 -6.61 -15.98 -3.62
CA GLY A 60 -7.90 -16.43 -3.09
C GLY A 60 -9.10 -16.03 -3.96
N ASP A 61 -10.11 -15.48 -3.30
CA ASP A 61 -11.38 -15.07 -3.89
C ASP A 61 -11.35 -13.56 -4.23
N ASP A 62 -10.53 -13.18 -5.22
CA ASP A 62 -10.24 -11.78 -5.52
C ASP A 62 -11.44 -11.00 -6.09
N ILE A 63 -12.35 -11.66 -6.82
CA ILE A 63 -13.59 -11.04 -7.31
C ILE A 63 -14.50 -10.76 -6.11
N SER A 64 -14.77 -11.78 -5.30
CA SER A 64 -15.71 -11.71 -4.18
C SER A 64 -15.24 -10.70 -3.12
N PHE A 65 -13.93 -10.66 -2.87
CA PHE A 65 -13.30 -9.68 -2.00
C PHE A 65 -13.48 -8.24 -2.50
N ALA A 66 -13.17 -8.00 -3.78
CA ALA A 66 -13.32 -6.67 -4.36
C ALA A 66 -14.78 -6.23 -4.44
N GLU A 67 -15.72 -7.12 -4.77
CA GLU A 67 -17.16 -6.83 -4.73
C GLU A 67 -17.62 -6.42 -3.33
N ALA A 68 -17.13 -7.09 -2.29
CA ALA A 68 -17.44 -6.73 -0.91
C ALA A 68 -16.90 -5.34 -0.51
N LEU A 69 -15.66 -5.02 -0.89
CA LEU A 69 -15.08 -3.68 -0.67
C LEU A 69 -15.84 -2.59 -1.45
N LEU A 70 -16.21 -2.88 -2.70
CA LEU A 70 -16.97 -1.96 -3.55
C LEU A 70 -18.37 -1.71 -3.00
N ALA A 71 -19.07 -2.76 -2.56
CA ALA A 71 -20.37 -2.64 -1.91
C ALA A 71 -20.30 -1.83 -0.61
N PHE A 72 -19.25 -2.03 0.19
CA PHE A 72 -19.03 -1.24 1.41
C PHE A 72 -18.73 0.24 1.09
N HIS A 73 -17.93 0.50 0.06
CA HIS A 73 -17.69 1.85 -0.44
C HIS A 73 -18.99 2.51 -0.93
N ASP A 74 -19.78 1.82 -1.74
CA ASP A 74 -21.01 2.38 -2.31
C ASP A 74 -22.07 2.63 -1.22
N ALA A 75 -22.11 1.81 -0.16
CA ALA A 75 -22.97 2.03 0.99
C ALA A 75 -22.52 3.22 1.87
N TYR A 76 -21.22 3.50 1.93
CA TYR A 76 -20.64 4.54 2.80
C TYR A 76 -19.52 5.36 2.12
N PRO A 77 -19.79 6.07 1.01
CA PRO A 77 -18.75 6.64 0.14
C PRO A 77 -17.90 7.73 0.78
N SER A 78 -18.38 8.36 1.86
CA SER A 78 -17.63 9.36 2.64
C SER A 78 -16.79 8.76 3.77
N ARG A 79 -17.02 7.49 4.13
CA ARG A 79 -16.41 6.82 5.28
C ARG A 79 -15.53 5.63 4.90
N VAL A 80 -15.69 5.09 3.69
CA VAL A 80 -14.90 3.97 3.18
C VAL A 80 -13.99 4.47 2.06
N HIS A 81 -12.70 4.35 2.28
CA HIS A 81 -11.66 4.90 1.41
C HIS A 81 -10.81 3.76 0.86
N LEU A 82 -10.71 3.68 -0.46
CA LEU A 82 -9.95 2.62 -1.14
C LEU A 82 -8.65 3.22 -1.68
N MET A 83 -7.51 2.67 -1.26
CA MET A 83 -6.20 3.00 -1.82
C MET A 83 -5.88 2.05 -2.97
N LEU A 84 -5.06 2.53 -3.91
CA LEU A 84 -4.57 1.74 -5.03
C LEU A 84 -3.13 1.31 -4.75
N GLY A 85 -2.94 0.00 -4.70
CA GLY A 85 -1.62 -0.62 -4.69
C GLY A 85 -1.10 -0.93 -6.09
N ASN A 86 0.13 -1.45 -6.15
CA ASN A 86 0.73 -1.76 -7.44
C ASN A 86 0.04 -2.94 -8.13
N ARG A 87 -0.47 -3.92 -7.39
CA ARG A 87 -1.22 -5.05 -7.98
C ARG A 87 -2.50 -4.57 -8.62
N ASP A 88 -3.19 -3.64 -7.97
CA ASP A 88 -4.43 -3.03 -8.45
C ASP A 88 -4.19 -2.27 -9.76
N ILE A 89 -3.21 -1.35 -9.76
CA ILE A 89 -2.86 -0.56 -10.93
C ILE A 89 -2.37 -1.45 -12.08
N ASN A 90 -1.59 -2.49 -11.79
CA ASN A 90 -1.12 -3.40 -12.81
C ASN A 90 -2.26 -4.18 -13.50
N LYS A 91 -3.46 -4.28 -12.91
CA LYS A 91 -4.65 -4.86 -13.58
C LYS A 91 -5.13 -4.07 -14.79
N MET A 92 -4.72 -2.81 -14.93
CA MET A 92 -4.95 -2.03 -16.16
C MET A 92 -4.42 -2.73 -17.41
N VAL A 93 -3.42 -3.62 -17.28
CA VAL A 93 -2.90 -4.40 -18.41
C VAL A 93 -4.01 -5.20 -19.11
N PHE A 94 -5.00 -5.71 -18.37
CA PHE A 94 -6.09 -6.54 -18.90
C PHE A 94 -7.17 -5.77 -19.65
N GLY A 95 -7.15 -4.43 -19.60
CA GLY A 95 -8.06 -3.58 -20.35
C GLY A 95 -7.61 -3.38 -21.80
N SER A 96 -7.63 -2.12 -22.24
CA SER A 96 -7.24 -1.74 -23.60
C SER A 96 -5.86 -2.27 -24.06
N PRO A 97 -4.80 -2.38 -23.22
CA PRO A 97 -3.51 -2.86 -23.72
C PRO A 97 -3.57 -4.32 -24.16
N MET A 98 -4.15 -5.21 -23.33
CA MET A 98 -4.35 -6.62 -23.69
C MET A 98 -5.25 -6.77 -24.91
N MET A 99 -6.34 -5.99 -24.99
CA MET A 99 -7.27 -6.04 -26.12
C MET A 99 -6.62 -5.63 -27.44
N LYS A 100 -5.71 -4.65 -27.43
CA LYS A 100 -4.92 -4.28 -28.62
C LYS A 100 -4.01 -5.41 -29.09
N VAL A 101 -3.37 -6.12 -28.16
CA VAL A 101 -2.49 -7.27 -28.47
C VAL A 101 -3.30 -8.46 -29.01
N LEU A 102 -4.50 -8.69 -28.47
CA LEU A 102 -5.39 -9.80 -28.86
C LEU A 102 -6.32 -9.49 -30.04
N GLY A 103 -6.23 -8.29 -30.64
CA GLY A 103 -7.07 -7.85 -31.76
C GLY A 103 -6.81 -8.61 -33.07
N ASN A 104 -7.31 -8.05 -34.19
CA ASN A 104 -7.53 -8.77 -35.46
C ASN A 104 -6.28 -9.21 -36.25
N GLY A 105 -5.10 -9.31 -35.65
CA GLY A 105 -3.89 -9.81 -36.31
C GLY A 105 -2.92 -10.48 -35.34
N PRO A 106 -2.10 -11.44 -35.81
CA PRO A 106 -1.14 -12.12 -34.96
C PRO A 106 -0.07 -11.12 -34.49
N PHE A 107 -0.10 -10.79 -33.21
CA PHE A 107 0.97 -10.04 -32.57
C PHE A 107 2.14 -11.00 -32.33
N PRO A 108 3.36 -10.74 -32.84
CA PRO A 108 4.51 -11.61 -32.56
C PRO A 108 4.78 -11.68 -31.04
N PRO A 109 5.11 -12.85 -30.46
CA PRO A 109 5.25 -13.00 -29.01
C PRO A 109 6.19 -11.99 -28.34
N ARG A 110 7.36 -11.71 -28.95
CA ARG A 110 8.29 -10.68 -28.44
C ARG A 110 7.68 -9.28 -28.44
N ALA A 111 6.97 -8.94 -29.51
CA ALA A 111 6.34 -7.64 -29.63
C ALA A 111 5.19 -7.53 -28.61
N ALA A 112 4.41 -8.60 -28.38
CA ALA A 112 3.32 -8.62 -27.42
C ALA A 112 3.84 -8.40 -25.99
N GLN A 113 4.94 -9.07 -25.63
CA GLN A 113 5.64 -8.84 -24.38
C GLN A 113 6.12 -7.39 -24.27
N ALA A 114 6.84 -6.86 -25.26
CA ALA A 114 7.40 -5.51 -25.22
C ALA A 114 6.32 -4.43 -25.08
N PHE A 115 5.17 -4.62 -25.75
CA PHE A 115 4.03 -3.72 -25.67
C PHE A 115 3.38 -3.70 -24.28
N LEU A 116 3.20 -4.87 -23.65
CA LEU A 116 2.56 -4.96 -22.34
C LEU A 116 3.52 -4.65 -21.20
N PHE A 117 4.76 -5.13 -21.27
CA PHE A 117 5.78 -5.06 -20.22
C PHE A 117 7.14 -4.70 -20.84
N PRO A 118 7.43 -3.39 -21.03
CA PRO A 118 8.68 -2.96 -21.64
C PRO A 118 9.92 -3.46 -20.91
N ASP A 119 11.03 -3.57 -21.63
CA ASP A 119 12.29 -4.18 -21.16
C ASP A 119 12.90 -3.51 -19.92
N VAL A 120 12.52 -2.27 -19.61
CA VAL A 120 12.89 -1.59 -18.35
C VAL A 120 12.50 -2.46 -17.15
N MET A 121 11.38 -3.19 -17.21
CA MET A 121 10.97 -4.13 -16.17
C MET A 121 11.81 -5.41 -16.13
N ALA A 122 12.36 -5.84 -17.27
CA ALA A 122 13.12 -7.08 -17.38
C ALA A 122 14.53 -6.96 -16.77
N LYS A 123 15.12 -5.76 -16.77
CA LYS A 123 16.50 -5.51 -16.30
C LYS A 123 16.63 -5.36 -14.79
N MET A 124 15.53 -5.29 -14.03
CA MET A 124 15.57 -4.87 -12.62
C MET A 124 14.74 -5.73 -11.66
N SER A 125 14.14 -6.84 -12.12
CA SER A 125 13.44 -7.73 -11.20
C SER A 125 14.44 -8.65 -10.49
N ASP A 126 14.51 -8.60 -9.16
CA ASP A 126 15.17 -9.62 -8.31
C ASP A 126 14.45 -10.99 -8.34
N ARG A 127 13.53 -11.19 -9.30
CA ARG A 127 12.78 -12.44 -9.43
C ARG A 127 13.67 -13.54 -9.99
N VAL A 128 13.52 -14.74 -9.42
CA VAL A 128 14.11 -15.98 -9.92
C VAL A 128 13.58 -16.25 -11.33
N ASN A 129 14.36 -15.87 -12.35
CA ASN A 129 14.15 -16.11 -13.78
C ASN A 129 12.78 -15.69 -14.38
N PRO A 130 12.59 -14.42 -14.78
CA PRO A 130 11.48 -14.08 -15.67
C PRO A 130 11.67 -14.77 -17.04
N LEU A 131 10.80 -15.72 -17.39
CA LEU A 131 10.81 -16.40 -18.69
C LEU A 131 10.25 -15.46 -19.78
N PRO A 132 10.97 -15.21 -20.89
CA PRO A 132 10.41 -14.50 -22.05
C PRO A 132 9.16 -15.21 -22.59
N TYR A 133 8.17 -14.46 -23.07
CA TYR A 133 6.88 -15.02 -23.51
C TYR A 133 7.04 -16.04 -24.65
N GLU A 134 7.91 -15.75 -25.62
CA GLU A 134 8.23 -16.69 -26.70
C GLU A 134 8.74 -18.04 -26.15
N GLN A 135 9.61 -18.02 -25.13
CA GLN A 135 10.10 -19.25 -24.49
C GLN A 135 9.02 -19.95 -23.67
N PHE A 136 8.12 -19.20 -23.02
CA PHE A 136 6.95 -19.76 -22.35
C PHE A 136 6.04 -20.52 -23.32
N LEU A 137 5.78 -19.95 -24.51
CA LEU A 137 5.01 -20.64 -25.55
C LEU A 137 5.68 -21.93 -25.99
N HIS A 138 7.00 -21.95 -26.20
CA HIS A 138 7.73 -23.17 -26.54
C HIS A 138 7.62 -24.27 -25.47
N GLN A 139 7.43 -23.91 -24.20
CA GLN A 139 7.33 -24.87 -23.10
C GLN A 139 5.89 -25.34 -22.81
N THR A 140 4.88 -24.54 -23.18
CA THR A 140 3.49 -24.75 -22.72
C THR A 140 2.47 -24.91 -23.85
N SER A 141 2.82 -24.51 -25.08
CA SER A 141 1.89 -24.45 -26.21
C SER A 141 2.45 -25.20 -27.42
N ALA A 142 1.56 -25.89 -28.15
CA ALA A 142 1.91 -26.48 -29.45
C ALA A 142 2.04 -25.41 -30.56
N SER A 143 1.55 -24.19 -30.34
CA SER A 143 1.57 -23.08 -31.29
C SER A 143 2.44 -21.93 -30.78
N PRO A 144 3.41 -21.43 -31.57
CA PRO A 144 4.26 -20.29 -31.22
C PRO A 144 3.56 -18.93 -31.44
N VAL A 145 2.22 -18.92 -31.50
CA VAL A 145 1.42 -17.71 -31.73
C VAL A 145 0.88 -17.18 -30.41
N THR A 146 0.81 -15.85 -30.29
CA THR A 146 0.21 -15.17 -29.14
C THR A 146 -1.27 -15.55 -29.00
N GLY A 147 -1.63 -16.24 -27.92
CA GLY A 147 -3.00 -16.58 -27.57
C GLY A 147 -3.48 -15.90 -26.28
N LYS A 148 -4.79 -15.67 -26.13
CA LYS A 148 -5.42 -15.04 -24.95
C LYS A 148 -5.00 -15.74 -23.65
N THR A 149 -5.23 -17.05 -23.59
CA THR A 149 -4.98 -17.87 -22.40
C THR A 149 -3.50 -17.89 -22.03
N THR A 150 -2.62 -18.22 -22.98
CA THR A 150 -1.18 -18.35 -22.75
C THR A 150 -0.55 -17.01 -22.38
N LEU A 151 -1.00 -15.91 -23.00
CA LEU A 151 -0.52 -14.56 -22.67
C LEU A 151 -0.91 -14.14 -21.26
N ILE A 152 -2.15 -14.41 -20.84
CA ILE A 152 -2.62 -14.08 -19.48
C ILE A 152 -1.89 -14.95 -18.44
N GLN A 153 -1.77 -16.25 -18.66
CA GLN A 153 -1.03 -17.15 -17.77
C GLN A 153 0.43 -16.72 -17.62
N TRP A 154 1.09 -16.38 -18.74
CA TRP A 154 2.46 -15.85 -18.72
C TRP A 154 2.57 -14.52 -17.98
N ALA A 155 1.68 -13.57 -18.27
CA ALA A 155 1.70 -12.24 -17.65
C ALA A 155 1.55 -12.34 -16.13
N LEU A 156 0.57 -13.12 -15.65
CA LEU A 156 0.35 -13.37 -14.22
C LEU A 156 1.59 -14.00 -13.57
N THR A 157 2.13 -15.05 -14.18
CA THR A 157 3.22 -15.85 -13.61
C THR A 157 4.57 -15.14 -13.61
N HIS A 158 4.97 -14.56 -14.74
CA HIS A 158 6.33 -14.07 -14.93
C HIS A 158 6.45 -12.55 -14.82
N LYS A 159 5.35 -11.79 -14.92
CA LYS A 159 5.38 -10.32 -14.90
C LYS A 159 4.64 -9.70 -13.73
N MET A 160 3.50 -10.24 -13.31
CA MET A 160 2.67 -9.62 -12.26
C MET A 160 2.90 -10.20 -10.86
N GLY A 161 3.61 -11.32 -10.71
CA GLY A 161 3.91 -11.91 -9.39
C GLY A 161 2.78 -12.78 -8.84
N GLY A 162 1.81 -13.12 -9.70
CA GLY A 162 0.61 -13.89 -9.39
C GLY A 162 0.67 -15.31 -9.97
N ALA A 163 1.72 -16.08 -9.67
CA ALA A 163 1.94 -17.41 -10.25
C ALA A 163 0.76 -18.39 -10.04
N ARG A 164 -0.02 -18.21 -8.97
CA ARG A 164 -1.22 -19.01 -8.69
C ARG A 164 -2.54 -18.28 -8.98
N THR A 165 -2.49 -17.03 -9.43
CA THR A 165 -3.68 -16.19 -9.61
C THR A 165 -4.66 -16.78 -10.63
N PHE A 166 -4.15 -17.40 -11.71
CA PHE A 166 -5.01 -18.06 -12.70
C PHE A 166 -5.80 -19.23 -12.08
N GLU A 167 -5.13 -20.03 -11.23
CA GLU A 167 -5.73 -21.17 -10.54
C GLU A 167 -6.71 -20.73 -9.45
N HIS A 168 -6.36 -19.71 -8.68
CA HIS A 168 -7.28 -19.10 -7.70
C HIS A 168 -8.54 -18.59 -8.38
N ARG A 169 -8.40 -17.88 -9.51
CA ARG A 169 -9.53 -17.41 -10.32
C ARG A 169 -10.39 -18.57 -10.83
N ARG A 170 -9.79 -19.67 -11.27
CA ARG A 170 -10.53 -20.88 -11.68
C ARG A 170 -11.35 -21.46 -10.53
N GLU A 171 -10.76 -21.59 -9.35
CA GLU A 171 -11.43 -22.12 -8.17
C GLU A 171 -12.57 -21.23 -7.68
N GLU A 172 -12.36 -19.91 -7.65
CA GLU A 172 -13.37 -18.93 -7.29
C GLU A 172 -14.55 -18.97 -8.27
N LEU A 173 -14.30 -18.92 -9.57
CA LEU A 173 -15.34 -19.01 -10.59
C LEU A 173 -16.11 -20.33 -10.52
N ARG A 174 -15.43 -21.44 -10.20
CA ARG A 174 -16.08 -22.74 -9.97
C ARG A 174 -17.05 -22.69 -8.79
N ARG A 175 -16.67 -22.02 -7.68
CA ARG A 175 -17.56 -21.80 -6.53
C ARG A 175 -18.75 -20.91 -6.89
N LEU A 176 -18.51 -19.79 -7.59
CA LEU A 176 -19.53 -18.82 -7.96
C LEU A 176 -20.54 -19.36 -8.99
N ARG A 177 -20.09 -20.19 -9.95
CA ARG A 177 -20.94 -20.70 -11.03
C ARG A 177 -21.45 -22.12 -10.82
N GLY A 178 -20.91 -22.86 -9.85
CA GLY A 178 -21.26 -24.26 -9.59
C GLY A 178 -20.82 -25.25 -10.68
N GLN A 179 -19.90 -24.87 -11.57
CA GLN A 179 -19.41 -25.70 -12.67
C GLN A 179 -17.91 -25.53 -12.90
N THR A 180 -17.26 -26.54 -13.50
CA THR A 180 -15.87 -26.44 -13.96
C THR A 180 -15.79 -25.52 -15.17
N LEU A 181 -14.76 -24.67 -15.23
CA LEU A 181 -14.52 -23.76 -16.35
C LEU A 181 -13.30 -24.20 -17.16
N SER A 182 -13.36 -23.96 -18.47
CA SER A 182 -12.22 -24.07 -19.36
C SER A 182 -11.21 -22.93 -19.14
N ASP A 183 -9.97 -23.13 -19.58
CA ASP A 183 -8.94 -22.09 -19.50
C ASP A 183 -9.31 -20.82 -20.27
N ASP A 184 -10.04 -20.94 -21.38
CA ASP A 184 -10.50 -19.79 -22.15
C ASP A 184 -11.52 -18.94 -21.36
N GLU A 185 -12.45 -19.60 -20.64
CA GLU A 185 -13.42 -18.91 -19.79
C GLU A 185 -12.76 -18.23 -18.59
N VAL A 186 -11.76 -18.88 -17.98
CA VAL A 186 -10.96 -18.27 -16.89
C VAL A 186 -10.20 -17.06 -17.42
N ALA A 187 -9.52 -17.20 -18.56
CA ALA A 187 -8.80 -16.10 -19.22
C ALA A 187 -9.75 -14.95 -19.57
N GLN A 188 -10.94 -15.24 -20.10
CA GLN A 188 -11.97 -14.25 -20.40
C GLN A 188 -12.43 -13.50 -19.16
N SER A 189 -12.47 -14.15 -17.98
CA SER A 189 -12.86 -13.48 -16.74
C SER A 189 -11.92 -12.33 -16.36
N PHE A 190 -10.62 -12.44 -16.61
CA PHE A 190 -9.65 -11.36 -16.33
C PHE A 190 -9.91 -10.14 -17.20
N LEU A 191 -10.24 -10.35 -18.48
CA LEU A 191 -10.61 -9.29 -19.41
C LEU A 191 -11.93 -8.64 -18.96
N ASN A 192 -12.93 -9.45 -18.61
CA ASN A 192 -14.22 -8.97 -18.13
C ASN A 192 -14.09 -8.14 -16.85
N SER A 193 -13.19 -8.51 -15.93
CA SER A 193 -12.90 -7.72 -14.72
C SER A 193 -12.38 -6.32 -15.03
N ALA A 194 -11.75 -6.10 -16.19
CA ALA A 194 -11.21 -4.81 -16.62
C ALA A 194 -12.17 -3.97 -17.48
N LEU A 195 -13.32 -4.52 -17.88
CA LEU A 195 -14.37 -3.77 -18.59
C LEU A 195 -15.25 -2.97 -17.60
N PRO A 196 -15.98 -1.94 -18.05
CA PRO A 196 -16.95 -1.23 -17.21
C PRO A 196 -17.90 -2.18 -16.47
N GLY A 197 -18.08 -1.97 -15.17
CA GLY A 197 -18.82 -2.89 -14.28
C GLY A 197 -18.00 -4.08 -13.75
N GLY A 198 -16.81 -4.35 -14.29
CA GLY A 198 -15.89 -5.35 -13.77
C GLY A 198 -15.13 -4.86 -12.52
N VAL A 199 -14.73 -5.79 -11.64
CA VAL A 199 -14.09 -5.46 -10.35
C VAL A 199 -12.79 -4.66 -10.48
N TYR A 200 -11.95 -4.92 -11.47
CA TYR A 200 -10.72 -4.15 -11.67
C TYR A 200 -11.06 -2.71 -12.11
N TYR A 201 -11.99 -2.57 -13.06
CA TYR A 201 -12.43 -1.27 -13.54
C TYR A 201 -13.05 -0.43 -12.42
N GLU A 202 -14.01 -0.99 -11.68
CA GLU A 202 -14.75 -0.26 -10.65
C GLU A 202 -13.89 0.09 -9.43
N TYR A 203 -12.92 -0.78 -9.09
CA TYR A 203 -11.95 -0.52 -8.02
C TYR A 203 -10.95 0.58 -8.41
N LEU A 204 -10.37 0.52 -9.62
CA LEU A 204 -9.49 1.57 -10.15
C LEU A 204 -10.18 2.95 -10.24
N ARG A 205 -11.46 2.93 -10.61
CA ARG A 205 -12.30 4.14 -10.70
C ARG A 205 -12.44 4.83 -9.34
N ARG A 206 -12.74 4.08 -8.28
CA ARG A 206 -12.99 4.60 -6.92
C ARG A 206 -11.73 4.81 -6.09
N GLY A 207 -10.68 4.06 -6.36
CA GLY A 207 -9.46 4.08 -5.56
C GLY A 207 -8.66 5.38 -5.67
N ARG A 208 -7.73 5.61 -4.73
CA ARG A 208 -6.86 6.79 -4.64
C ARG A 208 -5.40 6.39 -4.53
N ILE A 209 -4.48 7.25 -4.97
CA ILE A 209 -3.02 7.03 -4.78
C ILE A 209 -2.59 7.44 -3.37
N ALA A 210 -3.16 8.54 -2.89
CA ALA A 210 -2.88 9.08 -1.56
C ALA A 210 -4.16 9.69 -0.96
N LEU A 211 -4.27 9.70 0.37
CA LEU A 211 -5.39 10.30 1.09
C LEU A 211 -4.88 10.94 2.37
N ILE A 212 -5.26 12.20 2.62
CA ILE A 212 -5.12 12.82 3.93
C ILE A 212 -6.49 12.76 4.60
N LEU A 213 -6.55 12.15 5.79
CA LEU A 213 -7.74 12.10 6.62
C LEU A 213 -7.33 12.36 8.07
N ASP A 214 -7.82 13.48 8.63
CA ASP A 214 -7.58 13.88 10.03
C ASP A 214 -6.10 13.89 10.47
N GLY A 215 -5.24 14.43 9.61
CA GLY A 215 -3.79 14.51 9.84
C GLY A 215 -3.05 13.19 9.66
N VAL A 216 -3.70 12.17 9.10
CA VAL A 216 -3.06 10.91 8.70
C VAL A 216 -2.96 10.85 7.18
N LEU A 217 -1.75 10.64 6.65
CA LEU A 217 -1.50 10.40 5.24
C LEU A 217 -1.47 8.90 4.95
N PHE A 218 -2.45 8.43 4.19
CA PHE A 218 -2.52 7.06 3.71
C PHE A 218 -1.95 6.95 2.30
N VAL A 219 -1.06 5.99 2.10
CA VAL A 219 -0.50 5.56 0.81
C VAL A 219 -0.44 4.04 0.79
N HIS A 220 -0.31 3.41 -0.38
CA HIS A 220 -0.12 1.96 -0.40
C HIS A 220 1.28 1.53 0.06
N GLY A 221 2.33 2.19 -0.44
CA GLY A 221 3.71 1.91 -0.07
C GLY A 221 4.15 2.70 1.16
N ALA A 222 5.06 3.65 0.97
CA ALA A 222 5.57 4.51 2.03
C ALA A 222 5.97 5.89 1.50
N VAL A 223 6.10 6.85 2.42
CA VAL A 223 6.69 8.17 2.16
C VAL A 223 8.12 8.18 2.69
N VAL A 224 9.07 8.49 1.80
CA VAL A 224 10.51 8.42 2.03
C VAL A 224 11.20 9.57 1.29
N ASN A 225 12.51 9.74 1.49
CA ASN A 225 13.27 10.85 0.90
C ASN A 225 13.15 10.92 -0.63
N GLU A 226 13.09 9.76 -1.29
CA GLU A 226 13.04 9.69 -2.74
C GLU A 226 11.70 10.14 -3.34
N ASN A 227 10.61 10.15 -2.56
CA ASN A 227 9.26 10.41 -3.08
C ASN A 227 8.51 11.55 -2.40
N VAL A 228 8.94 12.02 -1.23
CA VAL A 228 8.22 13.06 -0.47
C VAL A 228 8.07 14.35 -1.30
N GLY A 229 6.81 14.73 -1.55
CA GLY A 229 6.45 15.89 -2.35
C GLY A 229 6.70 15.76 -3.85
N VAL A 230 7.19 14.63 -4.35
CA VAL A 230 7.53 14.44 -5.77
C VAL A 230 6.25 14.16 -6.59
N LEU A 231 6.14 14.79 -7.76
CA LEU A 231 5.04 14.60 -8.70
C LEU A 231 5.48 13.79 -9.93
N PRO A 232 4.68 12.82 -10.41
CA PRO A 232 5.00 12.07 -11.62
C PRO A 232 4.91 12.94 -12.88
N ASN A 233 5.78 12.68 -13.86
CA ASN A 233 5.74 13.32 -15.17
C ASN A 233 4.61 12.70 -16.03
N GLU A 234 3.61 13.51 -16.43
CA GLU A 234 2.46 13.03 -17.22
C GLU A 234 2.81 12.63 -18.66
N GLU A 235 3.81 13.27 -19.28
CA GLU A 235 4.21 13.05 -20.68
C GLU A 235 5.11 11.81 -20.90
N SER A 236 5.19 10.95 -19.89
CA SER A 236 6.16 9.85 -19.88
C SER A 236 5.68 8.64 -20.67
N SER A 237 6.51 8.18 -21.61
CA SER A 237 6.34 6.85 -22.23
C SER A 237 6.68 5.73 -21.23
N LEU A 238 6.21 4.52 -21.51
CA LEU A 238 6.57 3.32 -20.74
C LEU A 238 8.08 3.00 -20.82
N GLU A 239 8.81 3.52 -21.81
CA GLU A 239 10.23 3.21 -22.05
C GLU A 239 11.22 4.19 -21.37
N CYS A 240 10.85 5.46 -21.18
CA CYS A 240 11.81 6.50 -20.81
C CYS A 240 11.76 6.84 -19.32
N VAL A 241 12.67 6.34 -18.47
CA VAL A 241 12.75 6.72 -17.04
C VAL A 241 13.18 8.19 -16.89
N SER A 242 12.28 9.12 -17.14
CA SER A 242 12.48 10.55 -16.84
C SER A 242 12.45 10.76 -15.33
N THR A 243 13.45 11.46 -14.81
CA THR A 243 13.42 11.99 -13.44
C THR A 243 12.29 13.01 -13.33
N PRO A 244 11.42 12.91 -12.31
CA PRO A 244 10.48 13.98 -11.99
C PRO A 244 11.18 15.34 -11.89
N THR A 245 10.58 16.36 -12.50
CA THR A 245 11.11 17.74 -12.44
C THR A 245 10.42 18.58 -11.38
N HIS A 246 9.33 18.08 -10.79
CA HIS A 246 8.47 18.83 -9.87
C HIS A 246 8.45 18.19 -8.49
N ASN A 247 8.78 18.99 -7.47
CA ASN A 247 8.66 18.62 -6.07
C ASN A 247 7.97 19.76 -5.31
N VAL A 248 6.75 19.50 -4.81
CA VAL A 248 5.95 20.53 -4.12
C VAL A 248 6.55 20.92 -2.77
N MET A 249 7.25 20.01 -2.09
CA MET A 249 7.96 20.33 -0.84
C MET A 249 9.05 21.38 -1.07
N ILE A 250 9.82 21.25 -2.16
CA ILE A 250 10.86 22.21 -2.56
C ILE A 250 10.22 23.55 -2.97
N GLN A 251 9.07 23.51 -3.63
CA GLN A 251 8.30 24.69 -4.05
C GLN A 251 7.49 25.34 -2.91
N GLN A 252 7.70 24.93 -1.65
CA GLN A 252 6.97 25.41 -0.48
C GLN A 252 5.45 25.18 -0.52
N GLY A 253 4.98 24.22 -1.34
CA GLY A 253 3.61 23.75 -1.32
C GLY A 253 3.26 22.93 -0.08
N THR A 254 2.03 22.45 -0.04
CA THR A 254 1.48 21.64 1.06
C THR A 254 1.33 20.17 0.69
N ALA A 255 1.18 19.30 1.68
CA ALA A 255 0.84 17.90 1.44
C ALA A 255 -0.56 17.73 0.82
N ASP A 256 -1.53 18.61 1.11
CA ASP A 256 -2.83 18.60 0.41
C ASP A 256 -2.65 18.83 -1.09
N GLU A 257 -1.85 19.82 -1.50
CA GLU A 257 -1.55 20.08 -2.91
C GLU A 257 -0.84 18.90 -3.57
N TRP A 258 0.07 18.23 -2.84
CA TRP A 258 0.73 17.01 -3.30
C TRP A 258 -0.29 15.91 -3.59
N VAL A 259 -1.13 15.59 -2.60
CA VAL A 259 -2.09 14.49 -2.64
C VAL A 259 -3.18 14.74 -3.67
N ASP A 260 -3.70 15.97 -3.76
CA ASP A 260 -4.67 16.35 -4.77
C ASP A 260 -4.09 16.23 -6.18
N THR A 261 -2.81 16.54 -6.36
CA THR A 261 -2.15 16.42 -7.67
C THR A 261 -1.88 14.97 -8.03
N LEU A 262 -1.45 14.13 -7.08
CA LEU A 262 -1.32 12.68 -7.29
C LEU A 262 -2.65 12.03 -7.70
N ASN A 263 -3.75 12.40 -7.05
CA ASN A 263 -5.07 11.86 -7.37
C ASN A 263 -5.63 12.39 -8.70
N ARG A 264 -5.37 13.66 -9.05
CA ARG A 264 -5.69 14.19 -10.40
C ARG A 264 -4.90 13.49 -11.50
N PHE A 265 -3.60 13.25 -11.28
CA PHE A 265 -2.77 12.43 -12.18
C PHE A 265 -3.39 11.05 -12.39
N LYS A 266 -3.75 10.35 -11.30
CA LYS A 266 -4.40 9.04 -11.38
C LYS A 266 -5.69 9.10 -12.20
N ASN A 267 -6.57 10.06 -11.91
CA ASN A 267 -7.86 10.16 -12.58
C ASN A 267 -7.71 10.40 -14.08
N ARG A 268 -6.82 11.31 -14.50
CA ARG A 268 -6.53 11.55 -15.92
C ARG A 268 -6.03 10.29 -16.63
N GLN A 269 -5.11 9.55 -16.00
CA GLN A 269 -4.56 8.33 -16.58
C GLN A 269 -5.59 7.18 -16.63
N PHE A 270 -6.47 7.10 -15.63
CA PHE A 270 -7.60 6.17 -15.64
C PHE A 270 -8.60 6.53 -16.75
N GLU A 271 -8.95 7.80 -16.92
CA GLU A 271 -9.84 8.27 -18.00
C GLU A 271 -9.26 7.98 -19.39
N GLN A 272 -7.95 8.19 -19.57
CA GLN A 272 -7.26 7.78 -20.81
C GLN A 272 -7.38 6.28 -21.04
N TRP A 273 -7.19 5.47 -19.99
CA TRP A 273 -7.27 4.02 -20.08
C TRP A 273 -8.69 3.52 -20.37
N SER A 274 -9.70 4.06 -19.67
CA SER A 274 -11.11 3.68 -19.85
C SER A 274 -11.66 4.09 -21.22
N ALA A 275 -11.11 5.15 -21.83
CA ALA A 275 -11.41 5.57 -23.20
C ALA A 275 -10.67 4.76 -24.29
N GLY A 276 -9.93 3.70 -23.94
CA GLY A 276 -9.20 2.84 -24.88
C GLY A 276 -7.72 3.20 -25.09
N GLY A 277 -7.23 4.26 -24.45
CA GLY A 277 -5.80 4.56 -24.32
C GLY A 277 -5.12 3.63 -23.32
N GLU A 278 -3.81 3.76 -23.08
CA GLU A 278 -3.05 2.78 -22.27
C GLU A 278 -2.93 3.11 -20.78
N GLY A 279 -3.20 4.36 -20.38
CA GLY A 279 -2.92 4.84 -19.01
C GLY A 279 -1.45 4.62 -18.62
N ALA A 280 -0.54 4.78 -19.59
CA ALA A 280 0.85 4.37 -19.53
C ALA A 280 1.63 4.95 -18.34
N ALA A 281 1.43 6.23 -18.03
CA ALA A 281 2.17 6.88 -16.96
C ALA A 281 1.75 6.35 -15.58
N LEU A 282 0.45 6.06 -15.36
CA LEU A 282 -0.03 5.46 -14.13
C LEU A 282 0.46 4.01 -13.98
N ARG A 283 0.42 3.22 -15.05
CA ARG A 283 0.97 1.85 -15.05
C ARG A 283 2.45 1.86 -14.69
N ARG A 284 3.24 2.77 -15.27
CA ARG A 284 4.64 2.93 -14.92
C ARG A 284 4.85 3.37 -13.48
N TYR A 285 4.00 4.24 -12.94
CA TYR A 285 4.08 4.67 -11.55
C TYR A 285 3.92 3.52 -10.54
N ALA A 286 3.36 2.38 -10.98
CA ALA A 286 3.24 1.14 -10.22
C ALA A 286 4.29 0.07 -10.57
N PHE A 287 5.34 0.42 -11.34
CA PHE A 287 6.48 -0.46 -11.57
C PHE A 287 7.33 -0.60 -10.30
N PRO A 288 8.15 -1.65 -10.16
CA PRO A 288 9.02 -1.83 -9.00
C PRO A 288 9.90 -0.62 -8.71
N PHE A 289 10.21 -0.42 -7.43
CA PHE A 289 10.98 0.72 -6.90
C PHE A 289 12.22 1.10 -7.73
N PRO A 290 13.09 0.18 -8.20
CA PRO A 290 14.26 0.57 -9.01
C PRO A 290 13.91 1.34 -10.28
N CYS A 291 12.71 1.16 -10.84
CA CYS A 291 12.23 1.85 -12.03
C CYS A 291 11.61 3.22 -11.71
N VAL A 292 11.00 3.37 -10.53
CA VAL A 292 10.20 4.55 -10.13
C VAL A 292 10.37 4.86 -8.63
N PRO A 293 11.58 5.27 -8.20
CA PRO A 293 11.87 5.49 -6.77
C PRO A 293 11.02 6.59 -6.14
N TYR A 294 10.45 7.47 -6.97
CA TYR A 294 9.57 8.57 -6.59
C TYR A 294 8.10 8.17 -6.38
N SER A 295 7.74 6.89 -6.55
CA SER A 295 6.38 6.43 -6.33
C SER A 295 6.08 6.21 -4.84
N VAL A 296 4.92 6.67 -4.36
CA VAL A 296 4.41 6.31 -3.03
C VAL A 296 3.70 4.95 -3.01
N VAL A 297 3.53 4.31 -4.17
CA VAL A 297 2.86 3.01 -4.30
C VAL A 297 3.83 1.86 -4.06
N VAL A 298 5.03 1.91 -4.64
CA VAL A 298 5.98 0.78 -4.64
C VAL A 298 7.19 0.96 -3.73
N ASN A 299 7.23 2.04 -2.98
CA ASN A 299 8.33 2.32 -2.07
C ASN A 299 8.02 1.77 -0.68
N SER A 300 9.04 1.55 0.13
CA SER A 300 8.94 0.85 1.41
C SER A 300 9.48 1.68 2.56
N LEU A 301 8.86 1.55 3.73
CA LEU A 301 9.35 2.10 4.99
C LEU A 301 10.65 1.42 5.45
N THR A 302 11.02 0.33 4.80
CA THR A 302 12.21 -0.46 5.12
C THR A 302 13.22 -0.40 3.98
N SER A 303 14.50 -0.39 4.32
CA SER A 303 15.62 -0.48 3.39
C SER A 303 16.59 -1.55 3.90
N SER A 304 17.05 -2.43 3.00
CA SER A 304 17.93 -3.57 3.35
C SER A 304 17.38 -4.44 4.50
N GLY A 305 16.05 -4.52 4.64
CA GLY A 305 15.37 -5.30 5.67
C GLY A 305 15.24 -4.63 7.04
N SER A 306 15.71 -3.40 7.24
CA SER A 306 15.53 -2.60 8.45
C SER A 306 14.57 -1.42 8.19
N PRO A 307 13.78 -0.97 9.19
CA PRO A 307 13.15 0.35 9.12
C PRO A 307 14.17 1.45 8.80
N ARG A 308 13.72 2.50 8.11
CA ARG A 308 14.51 3.70 7.85
C ARG A 308 13.75 4.97 8.23
N TYR A 309 14.51 6.00 8.55
CA TYR A 309 13.97 7.32 8.86
C TYR A 309 13.69 8.13 7.60
N LEU A 310 12.67 8.98 7.67
CA LEU A 310 12.46 10.06 6.72
C LEU A 310 13.43 11.20 7.05
N GLY A 311 14.06 11.79 6.04
CA GLY A 311 14.90 12.97 6.21
C GLY A 311 14.12 14.12 6.84
N LEU A 312 14.79 14.92 7.67
CA LEU A 312 14.12 15.93 8.50
C LEU A 312 13.38 16.99 7.69
N GLY A 313 13.82 17.31 6.47
CA GLY A 313 13.06 18.18 5.57
C GLY A 313 11.70 17.60 5.15
N GLY A 314 11.63 16.28 4.96
CA GLY A 314 10.37 15.58 4.71
C GLY A 314 9.47 15.54 5.95
N VAL A 315 10.04 15.31 7.13
CA VAL A 315 9.32 15.38 8.41
C VAL A 315 8.72 16.76 8.62
N GLU A 316 9.50 17.82 8.42
CA GLU A 316 9.06 19.21 8.52
C GLU A 316 7.91 19.50 7.55
N PHE A 317 8.03 19.05 6.30
CA PHE A 317 7.00 19.22 5.27
C PHE A 317 5.65 18.58 5.65
N LEU A 318 5.69 17.37 6.22
CA LEU A 318 4.47 16.68 6.66
C LEU A 318 3.89 17.37 7.90
N ASN A 319 4.72 17.67 8.90
CA ASN A 319 4.30 18.34 10.14
C ASN A 319 3.68 19.72 9.87
N ARG A 320 4.30 20.55 9.01
CA ARG A 320 3.76 21.88 8.65
C ARG A 320 2.45 21.77 7.85
N SER A 321 2.23 20.65 7.18
CA SER A 321 0.96 20.33 6.51
C SER A 321 -0.09 19.72 7.46
N GLY A 322 0.21 19.63 8.76
CA GLY A 322 -0.69 19.08 9.77
C GLY A 322 -0.77 17.55 9.79
N ILE A 323 0.17 16.86 9.13
CA ILE A 323 0.25 15.40 9.13
C ILE A 323 1.08 14.95 10.33
N HIS A 324 0.51 14.10 11.18
CA HIS A 324 1.17 13.50 12.35
C HIS A 324 1.43 12.00 12.18
N ALA A 325 0.84 11.37 11.16
CA ALA A 325 1.10 9.97 10.84
C ALA A 325 1.08 9.70 9.33
N VAL A 326 1.91 8.75 8.88
CA VAL A 326 1.87 8.16 7.55
C VAL A 326 1.60 6.67 7.71
N CYS A 327 0.62 6.13 6.98
CA CYS A 327 0.23 4.73 7.10
C CYS A 327 0.16 4.06 5.72
N GLY A 328 0.84 2.91 5.58
CA GLY A 328 0.94 2.15 4.35
C GLY A 328 1.20 0.65 4.56
N GLY A 329 1.69 -0.02 3.52
CA GLY A 329 1.87 -1.47 3.39
C GLY A 329 2.95 -1.81 2.37
N HIS A 330 2.60 -2.58 1.33
CA HIS A 330 3.41 -3.00 0.19
C HIS A 330 4.55 -3.99 0.48
N GLN A 331 5.42 -3.66 1.44
CA GLN A 331 6.49 -4.54 1.86
C GLN A 331 6.14 -5.20 3.19
N PRO A 332 6.17 -6.54 3.25
CA PRO A 332 5.91 -7.26 4.48
C PRO A 332 6.88 -6.91 5.59
N THR A 333 6.36 -6.69 6.80
CA THR A 333 7.16 -6.34 7.98
C THR A 333 6.95 -7.29 9.17
N GLY A 334 6.56 -8.52 8.90
CA GLY A 334 6.34 -9.56 9.91
C GLY A 334 4.89 -9.61 10.41
N ASP A 335 4.66 -10.21 11.57
CA ASP A 335 3.33 -10.43 12.14
C ASP A 335 2.79 -9.24 12.97
N THR A 336 3.58 -8.17 13.06
CA THR A 336 3.21 -6.87 13.63
C THR A 336 3.73 -5.75 12.72
N PRO A 337 3.04 -4.60 12.64
CA PRO A 337 3.48 -3.48 11.83
C PRO A 337 4.92 -3.02 12.13
N CYS A 338 5.61 -2.56 11.08
CA CYS A 338 6.79 -1.71 11.25
C CYS A 338 6.34 -0.30 11.58
N ILE A 339 6.91 0.27 12.66
CA ILE A 339 6.61 1.62 13.12
C ILE A 339 7.94 2.37 13.22
N VAL A 340 7.97 3.60 12.71
CA VAL A 340 9.11 4.51 12.83
C VAL A 340 8.59 5.80 13.45
N GLN A 341 9.14 6.15 14.60
CA GLN A 341 8.77 7.35 15.33
C GLN A 341 9.84 8.42 15.14
N GLN A 342 9.40 9.55 14.61
CA GLN A 342 10.17 10.78 14.45
C GLN A 342 9.46 11.94 15.12
N PRO A 343 10.12 13.09 15.29
CA PRO A 343 9.49 14.21 15.97
C PRO A 343 8.22 14.70 15.24
N GLY A 344 7.07 14.56 15.92
CA GLY A 344 5.77 14.94 15.37
C GLY A 344 5.18 13.98 14.33
N LEU A 345 5.90 12.93 13.94
CA LEU A 345 5.52 12.03 12.86
C LEU A 345 5.66 10.54 13.24
N LEU A 346 4.59 9.78 13.01
CA LEU A 346 4.58 8.33 13.13
C LEU A 346 4.41 7.68 11.75
N SER A 347 5.41 6.97 11.25
CA SER A 347 5.32 6.22 10.00
C SER A 347 5.04 4.75 10.27
N ILE A 348 4.04 4.18 9.62
CA ILE A 348 3.54 2.81 9.85
C ILE A 348 3.48 2.07 8.51
N SER A 349 4.05 0.86 8.47
CA SER A 349 3.80 -0.12 7.43
C SER A 349 3.15 -1.35 8.06
N ALA A 350 1.92 -1.66 7.64
CA ALA A 350 1.07 -2.67 8.26
C ALA A 350 0.90 -3.93 7.40
N ASP A 351 1.65 -4.05 6.30
CA ASP A 351 1.67 -5.27 5.51
C ASP A 351 2.30 -6.41 6.33
N ASN A 352 1.49 -7.41 6.65
CA ASN A 352 1.87 -8.62 7.37
C ASN A 352 1.85 -9.87 6.48
N SER A 353 1.81 -9.69 5.16
CA SER A 353 1.83 -10.79 4.20
C SER A 353 3.04 -11.67 4.46
N TYR A 354 2.92 -12.99 4.26
CA TYR A 354 4.04 -13.93 4.39
C TYR A 354 4.71 -14.05 5.77
N CYS A 355 4.14 -13.47 6.84
CA CYS A 355 4.79 -13.50 8.15
C CYS A 355 5.12 -14.92 8.63
N SER A 356 4.23 -15.90 8.39
CA SER A 356 4.44 -17.32 8.74
C SER A 356 5.25 -18.13 7.71
N GLY A 357 5.85 -17.47 6.71
CA GLY A 357 6.56 -18.14 5.62
C GLY A 357 5.64 -18.83 4.59
N GLY A 358 6.25 -19.39 3.54
CA GLY A 358 5.56 -20.24 2.56
C GLY A 358 4.45 -19.59 1.73
N GLY A 359 4.26 -18.27 1.78
CA GLY A 359 3.12 -17.62 1.11
C GLY A 359 1.98 -17.21 2.04
N THR A 360 2.04 -17.51 3.35
CA THR A 360 0.87 -17.47 4.25
C THR A 360 1.05 -16.51 5.43
N ARG A 361 -0.02 -16.29 6.20
CA ARG A 361 -0.03 -15.44 7.41
C ARG A 361 -0.20 -16.24 8.72
N GLY A 362 -0.30 -17.56 8.64
CA GLY A 362 -0.71 -18.39 9.77
C GLY A 362 -2.02 -17.88 10.36
N SER A 363 -2.03 -17.66 11.66
CA SER A 363 -3.16 -17.05 12.38
C SER A 363 -3.12 -15.52 12.42
N SER A 364 -2.11 -14.88 11.85
CA SER A 364 -1.89 -13.44 12.00
C SER A 364 -3.02 -12.60 11.41
N VAL A 365 -3.30 -11.49 12.10
CA VAL A 365 -4.24 -10.42 11.77
C VAL A 365 -3.68 -9.12 12.31
N VAL A 366 -3.76 -8.04 11.53
CA VAL A 366 -3.35 -6.70 11.96
C VAL A 366 -4.51 -5.72 11.80
N GLU A 367 -4.82 -4.97 12.86
CA GLU A 367 -5.61 -3.73 12.80
C GLU A 367 -4.75 -2.56 13.28
N VAL A 368 -4.63 -1.54 12.42
CA VAL A 368 -4.16 -0.21 12.82
C VAL A 368 -5.38 0.67 12.99
N LEU A 369 -5.55 1.23 14.18
CA LEU A 369 -6.70 2.04 14.55
C LEU A 369 -6.25 3.41 15.05
N PHE A 370 -6.64 4.45 14.32
CA PHE A 370 -6.51 5.84 14.78
C PHE A 370 -7.76 6.17 15.58
N GLU A 371 -7.63 6.43 16.88
CA GLU A 371 -8.74 6.75 17.78
C GLU A 371 -9.04 8.26 17.76
N ASP A 372 -10.24 8.64 18.18
CA ASP A 372 -10.77 10.02 18.15
C ASP A 372 -10.16 10.96 19.22
N ASP A 373 -9.35 10.40 20.12
CA ASP A 373 -8.49 11.12 21.05
C ASP A 373 -7.05 11.34 20.52
N GLY A 374 -6.74 10.76 19.36
CA GLY A 374 -5.45 10.83 18.70
C GLY A 374 -4.48 9.71 19.04
N VAL A 375 -4.90 8.72 19.85
CA VAL A 375 -4.15 7.49 20.09
C VAL A 375 -4.11 6.64 18.81
N VAL A 376 -2.95 6.04 18.52
CA VAL A 376 -2.85 5.00 17.49
C VAL A 376 -2.75 3.66 18.19
N ALA A 377 -3.82 2.88 18.14
CA ALA A 377 -3.90 1.54 18.68
C ALA A 377 -3.55 0.51 17.61
N ILE A 378 -2.73 -0.47 17.99
CA ILE A 378 -2.26 -1.58 17.15
C ILE A 378 -2.70 -2.85 17.84
N SER A 379 -3.56 -3.63 17.21
CA SER A 379 -4.06 -4.88 17.78
C SER A 379 -4.14 -5.99 16.74
N GLY A 380 -4.16 -7.24 17.20
CA GLY A 380 -4.15 -8.36 16.28
C GLY A 380 -3.74 -9.69 16.87
N LEU A 381 -3.31 -10.57 15.97
CA LEU A 381 -2.75 -11.88 16.29
C LEU A 381 -1.37 -12.01 15.65
N ARG A 382 -0.44 -12.62 16.37
CA ARG A 382 0.82 -13.12 15.83
C ARG A 382 0.56 -14.30 14.90
N GLU A 383 1.60 -14.72 14.18
CA GLU A 383 1.51 -15.87 13.26
C GLU A 383 1.07 -17.18 13.92
N ASP A 384 1.40 -17.35 15.21
CA ASP A 384 1.07 -18.50 16.06
C ASP A 384 -0.31 -18.37 16.76
N GLY A 385 -1.01 -17.25 16.57
CA GLY A 385 -2.30 -16.97 17.18
C GLY A 385 -2.23 -16.27 18.54
N THR A 386 -1.05 -15.94 19.05
CA THR A 386 -0.89 -15.14 20.27
C THR A 386 -1.44 -13.73 20.05
N PRO A 387 -2.35 -13.22 20.90
CA PRO A 387 -2.89 -11.87 20.74
C PRO A 387 -1.87 -10.80 21.15
N TYR A 388 -1.97 -9.63 20.53
CA TYR A 388 -1.29 -8.41 20.98
C TYR A 388 -2.22 -7.20 20.86
N ASP A 389 -2.03 -6.23 21.75
CA ASP A 389 -2.78 -4.97 21.79
C ASP A 389 -1.91 -3.90 22.46
N PHE A 390 -1.57 -2.84 21.74
CA PHE A 390 -0.72 -1.77 22.26
C PHE A 390 -0.96 -0.43 21.58
N THR A 391 -0.47 0.63 22.22
CA THR A 391 -0.47 1.99 21.68
C THR A 391 0.87 2.35 21.04
N ALA A 392 0.84 2.81 19.80
CA ALA A 392 2.02 3.27 19.05
C ALA A 392 2.38 4.75 19.28
N THR A 393 1.47 5.56 19.86
CA THR A 393 1.73 6.97 20.17
C THR A 393 2.57 7.20 21.43
N GLY A 394 3.04 6.13 22.10
CA GLY A 394 3.97 6.23 23.22
C GLY A 394 5.33 6.81 22.83
N SER A 395 6.21 7.05 23.80
CA SER A 395 7.53 7.69 23.57
C SER A 395 8.61 6.77 22.97
N VAL A 396 8.39 5.45 23.00
CA VAL A 396 9.44 4.47 22.73
C VAL A 396 9.19 3.55 21.53
N VAL A 397 7.93 3.27 21.18
CA VAL A 397 7.61 2.37 20.05
C VAL A 397 8.01 3.04 18.73
N GLY A 398 8.75 2.31 17.88
CA GLY A 398 9.29 2.82 16.63
C GLY A 398 10.59 3.62 16.78
N ARG A 399 11.26 3.55 17.92
CA ARG A 399 12.57 4.16 18.15
C ARG A 399 13.70 3.15 17.90
N HIS A 400 14.78 3.63 17.29
CA HIS A 400 16.02 2.88 17.10
C HIS A 400 16.87 2.88 18.37
N LEU A 401 17.38 1.72 18.76
CA LEU A 401 18.17 1.49 19.98
C LEU A 401 19.68 1.38 19.70
N GLY A 402 20.12 1.60 18.46
CA GLY A 402 21.49 1.32 18.01
C GLY A 402 21.66 -0.09 17.42
N ALA A 403 22.73 -0.29 16.64
CA ALA A 403 23.12 -1.60 16.08
C ALA A 403 22.01 -2.37 15.32
N GLY A 404 21.07 -1.62 14.72
CA GLY A 404 19.95 -2.16 13.93
C GLY A 404 18.74 -2.62 14.76
N TRP A 405 18.72 -2.39 16.07
CA TRP A 405 17.58 -2.72 16.93
C TRP A 405 16.52 -1.63 16.92
N TRP A 406 15.25 -2.03 16.83
CA TRP A 406 14.09 -1.15 16.85
C TRP A 406 13.05 -1.64 17.84
N VAL A 407 12.52 -0.76 18.67
CA VAL A 407 11.36 -1.08 19.53
C VAL A 407 10.14 -1.26 18.65
N LYS A 408 9.55 -2.46 18.61
CA LYS A 408 8.46 -2.77 17.70
C LYS A 408 7.10 -2.85 18.39
N VAL A 409 7.06 -3.46 19.57
CA VAL A 409 5.80 -3.78 20.26
C VAL A 409 5.94 -3.47 21.75
N LYS A 410 4.89 -2.91 22.35
CA LYS A 410 4.72 -2.96 23.82
C LYS A 410 4.05 -4.30 24.15
N SER A 411 4.81 -5.21 24.77
CA SER A 411 4.39 -6.59 25.05
C SER A 411 3.77 -6.78 26.43
N GLY A 412 3.86 -5.77 27.30
CA GLY A 412 3.25 -5.71 28.62
C GLY A 412 3.41 -4.33 29.25
N ASP A 413 2.98 -4.15 30.50
CA ASP A 413 2.97 -2.84 31.17
C ASP A 413 4.34 -2.15 31.17
N ASP A 414 5.39 -2.93 31.44
CA ASP A 414 6.80 -2.52 31.53
C ASP A 414 7.71 -3.38 30.63
N ARG A 415 7.18 -3.86 29.50
CA ARG A 415 7.95 -4.75 28.59
C ARG A 415 7.79 -4.36 27.14
N TYR A 416 8.90 -4.29 26.44
CA TYR A 416 8.99 -3.95 25.04
C TYR A 416 9.72 -5.03 24.26
N GLU A 417 9.18 -5.38 23.11
CA GLU A 417 9.85 -6.23 22.14
C GLU A 417 10.65 -5.36 21.18
N ALA A 418 11.97 -5.53 21.19
CA ALA A 418 12.86 -4.95 20.19
C ALA A 418 13.19 -6.02 19.14
N GLN A 419 13.24 -5.61 17.87
CA GLN A 419 13.61 -6.47 16.76
C GLN A 419 14.80 -5.92 15.99
N ARG A 420 15.66 -6.83 15.54
CA ARG A 420 16.65 -6.58 14.49
C ARG A 420 16.33 -7.50 13.31
N THR A 421 16.10 -6.92 12.15
CA THR A 421 15.55 -7.63 10.98
C THR A 421 16.52 -7.61 9.81
N ARG A 422 16.50 -8.69 9.01
CA ARG A 422 17.29 -8.87 7.78
C ARG A 422 16.41 -9.57 6.75
N ASP A 423 16.87 -9.59 5.49
CA ASP A 423 16.22 -10.33 4.40
C ASP A 423 14.73 -9.99 4.25
N SER A 424 14.38 -8.70 4.33
CA SER A 424 12.98 -8.23 4.28
C SER A 424 12.10 -8.90 5.34
N TYR A 425 12.53 -8.86 6.60
CA TYR A 425 11.83 -9.43 7.76
C TYR A 425 11.72 -10.96 7.79
N ARG A 426 12.30 -11.69 6.82
CA ARG A 426 12.33 -13.16 6.85
C ARG A 426 13.21 -13.69 7.98
N THR A 427 14.25 -12.95 8.33
CA THR A 427 15.14 -13.25 9.45
C THR A 427 15.00 -12.14 10.48
N LYS A 428 14.64 -12.49 11.71
CA LYS A 428 14.55 -11.53 12.82
C LYS A 428 15.19 -12.08 14.09
N GLU A 429 15.88 -11.20 14.81
CA GLU A 429 16.32 -11.42 16.18
C GLU A 429 15.40 -10.60 17.09
N VAL A 430 15.04 -11.15 18.25
CA VAL A 430 14.07 -10.56 19.17
C VAL A 430 14.68 -10.45 20.56
N LEU A 431 14.51 -9.29 21.20
CA LEU A 431 14.80 -9.06 22.60
C LEU A 431 13.56 -8.54 23.30
N VAL A 432 13.35 -8.94 24.55
CA VAL A 432 12.36 -8.34 25.43
C VAL A 432 13.11 -7.51 26.45
N LEU A 433 12.81 -6.21 26.50
CA LEU A 433 13.47 -5.22 27.34
C LEU A 433 12.46 -4.59 28.30
N THR A 434 12.90 -4.20 29.49
CA THR A 434 12.12 -3.34 30.40
C THR A 434 12.09 -1.89 29.91
N SER A 435 11.22 -1.04 30.45
CA SER A 435 11.24 0.40 30.11
C SER A 435 12.60 1.03 30.43
N ASP A 436 13.20 0.66 31.57
CA ASP A 436 14.50 1.18 32.00
C ASP A 436 15.63 0.77 31.05
N GLU A 437 15.59 -0.47 30.55
CA GLU A 437 16.56 -0.95 29.57
C GLU A 437 16.40 -0.20 28.23
N VAL A 438 15.17 0.03 27.76
CA VAL A 438 14.91 0.82 26.55
C VAL A 438 15.44 2.25 26.70
N GLU A 439 15.12 2.91 27.81
CA GLU A 439 15.59 4.26 28.11
C GLU A 439 17.13 4.33 28.22
N ALA A 440 17.76 3.31 28.80
CA ALA A 440 19.21 3.22 28.86
C ALA A 440 19.84 3.13 27.45
N HIS A 441 19.28 2.31 26.56
CA HIS A 441 19.74 2.23 25.16
C HIS A 441 19.53 3.56 24.42
N LEU A 442 18.37 4.20 24.58
CA LEU A 442 18.06 5.49 23.94
C LEU A 442 19.00 6.61 24.39
N ARG A 443 19.49 6.58 25.64
CA ARG A 443 20.49 7.54 26.14
C ARG A 443 21.91 7.26 25.65
N GLN A 444 22.24 6.00 25.41
CA GLN A 444 23.57 5.57 24.98
C GLN A 444 23.76 5.62 23.46
N SER A 445 22.68 5.54 22.69
CA SER A 445 22.74 5.59 21.23
C SER A 445 23.25 6.96 20.77
N SER A 446 24.46 6.98 20.21
CA SER A 446 25.01 8.13 19.47
C SER A 446 24.75 8.03 17.97
N ASP A 447 24.17 6.92 17.48
CA ASP A 447 23.81 6.74 16.08
C ASP A 447 22.81 7.85 15.69
N PRO A 448 23.07 8.62 14.62
CA PRO A 448 22.14 9.64 14.21
C PRO A 448 20.78 8.98 13.92
N PRO A 449 19.67 9.51 14.44
CA PRO A 449 18.35 8.95 14.24
C PRO A 449 17.84 9.21 12.81
N VAL A 450 18.71 9.53 11.85
CA VAL A 450 18.37 9.83 10.47
C VAL A 450 19.63 9.58 9.62
N ASP A 451 19.49 8.83 8.53
CA ASP A 451 20.47 8.94 7.45
C ASP A 451 20.32 10.34 6.82
N GLY A 452 21.36 11.17 6.92
CA GLY A 452 21.43 12.50 6.31
C GLY A 452 21.55 13.65 7.32
N ASP A 453 22.06 14.79 6.82
CA ASP A 453 22.26 15.99 7.61
C ASP A 453 20.92 16.64 8.00
N ALA A 454 20.85 17.18 9.22
CA ALA A 454 19.82 18.16 9.55
C ALA A 454 20.00 19.37 8.60
N PRO A 455 18.92 19.88 7.97
CA PRO A 455 19.06 21.08 7.16
C PRO A 455 19.64 22.21 8.02
N GLU A 456 20.62 22.94 7.47
CA GLU A 456 21.46 23.97 8.12
C GLU A 456 20.69 25.05 8.92
N ARG A 457 19.37 25.10 8.77
CA ARG A 457 18.46 26.09 9.36
C ARG A 457 17.90 25.72 10.74
N TRP A 458 18.14 24.53 11.29
CA TRP A 458 17.50 24.08 12.53
C TRP A 458 18.41 23.30 13.49
N THR A 459 18.19 23.51 14.79
CA THR A 459 18.82 22.83 15.93
C THR A 459 18.08 21.54 16.32
N LYS A 460 18.74 20.63 17.05
CA LYS A 460 18.11 19.38 17.56
C LYS A 460 16.91 19.66 18.47
N GLU A 461 16.91 20.76 19.24
CA GLU A 461 15.78 21.13 20.09
C GLU A 461 14.53 21.52 19.28
N GLU A 462 14.70 22.22 18.15
CA GLU A 462 13.59 22.69 17.30
C GLU A 462 12.85 21.57 16.58
N LEU A 463 13.48 20.40 16.45
CA LEU A 463 12.84 19.23 15.86
C LEU A 463 11.82 18.60 16.79
N PHE A 464 11.93 18.72 18.13
CA PHE A 464 10.97 18.07 19.04
C PHE A 464 9.53 18.57 18.83
N PRO A 465 8.52 17.68 18.94
CA PRO A 465 7.13 18.01 18.64
C PRO A 465 6.64 19.16 19.50
N THR A 466 6.43 20.33 18.88
CA THR A 466 5.69 21.43 19.48
C THR A 466 4.20 21.20 19.24
N SER A 467 3.37 21.34 20.28
CA SER A 467 1.91 21.29 20.11
C SER A 467 1.43 22.53 19.35
N THR A 468 1.32 22.46 18.02
CA THR A 468 0.84 23.59 17.21
C THR A 468 -0.64 23.43 16.86
N ALA A 469 -1.45 24.29 17.47
CA ALA A 469 -2.83 24.53 17.06
C ALA A 469 -2.84 25.24 15.70
N ILE A 470 -3.04 24.50 14.61
CA ILE A 470 -3.19 25.07 13.27
C ILE A 470 -4.55 25.80 13.18
N LYS A 471 -4.52 27.13 13.09
CA LYS A 471 -5.70 27.97 12.78
C LYS A 471 -6.05 27.83 11.30
N THR A 472 -6.91 26.88 10.94
CA THR A 472 -7.53 26.88 9.60
C THR A 472 -8.65 27.92 9.56
N ARG A 473 -8.54 28.86 8.62
CA ARG A 473 -9.47 29.98 8.41
C ARG A 473 -10.80 29.42 7.89
N ARG A 474 -11.84 29.36 8.74
CA ARG A 474 -13.21 29.06 8.28
C ARG A 474 -13.69 30.17 7.36
N THR A 475 -13.85 29.87 6.07
CA THR A 475 -14.65 30.67 5.16
C THR A 475 -16.09 30.65 5.65
N ARG A 476 -16.57 31.78 6.21
CA ARG A 476 -18.00 31.98 6.48
C ARG A 476 -18.72 32.02 5.13
N SER A 477 -19.35 30.92 4.74
CA SER A 477 -20.38 30.94 3.70
C SER A 477 -21.51 31.84 4.18
N GLY A 478 -21.82 32.85 3.38
CA GLY A 478 -22.75 33.91 3.69
C GLY A 478 -24.18 33.41 3.93
N ARG A 479 -24.88 34.15 4.78
CA ARG A 479 -26.34 34.09 4.94
C ARG A 479 -27.01 34.31 3.58
N CYS A 480 -27.83 33.35 3.16
CA CYS A 480 -29.03 33.69 2.41
C CYS A 480 -30.09 34.13 3.43
N VAL A 481 -30.71 35.27 3.13
CA VAL A 481 -31.84 35.87 3.84
C VAL A 481 -33.01 34.90 3.87
#